data_AF-F9Q7C6-F1
#
_entry.id   AF-F9Q7C6-F1
#
_cell.length_a   1.000
_cell.length_b   1.000
_cell.length_c   1.000
_cell.angle_alpha   90.00
_cell.angle_beta   90.00
_cell.angle_gamma   90.00
#
_symmetry.space_group_name_H-M   'P 1'
#
loop_
_entity.id
_entity.type
_entity.pdbx_description
1 polymer ?
#
loop_
_entity_poly.entity_id
_entity_poly.type
_entity_poly.pdbx_seq_one_letter_code
_entity_poly.pdbx_strand_id
1 'polypeptide(L)' 'MATQVGGKGGGRPDMAMAGGSQPENVGSALEAAEHWLNNNL' A
#
# COMPACT_ATOMS: atom_id res chain seq x y z
N MET A 1 -2.51 2.50 2.67
CA MET A 1 -1.47 1.70 2.02
C MET A 1 -0.21 2.51 1.75
N ALA A 2 -0.17 3.45 0.81
CA ALA A 2 1.06 4.23 0.52
C ALA A 2 1.66 4.95 1.74
N THR A 3 0.80 5.44 2.64
CA THR A 3 1.19 6.10 3.89
C THR A 3 1.96 5.20 4.85
N GLN A 4 1.81 3.87 4.77
CA GLN A 4 2.55 2.93 5.64
C GLN A 4 4.05 2.92 5.34
N VAL A 5 4.45 3.31 4.12
CA VAL A 5 5.86 3.45 3.72
C VAL A 5 6.29 4.92 3.64
N GLY A 6 5.62 5.82 4.38
CA GLY A 6 5.91 7.27 4.35
C GLY A 6 5.56 7.93 3.01
N GLY A 7 4.66 7.30 2.25
CA GLY A 7 4.43 7.57 0.85
C GLY A 7 3.08 8.16 0.50
N LYS A 8 2.90 8.43 -0.79
CA LYS A 8 1.62 8.84 -1.39
C LYS A 8 1.31 7.95 -2.59
N GLY A 9 0.03 7.74 -2.83
CA GLY A 9 -0.47 6.98 -3.98
C GLY A 9 -1.44 7.80 -4.81
N GLY A 10 -1.49 7.51 -6.10
CA GLY A 10 -2.38 8.12 -7.07
C GLY A 10 -2.62 7.18 -8.25
N GLY A 11 -3.78 7.29 -8.87
CA GLY A 11 -4.20 6.33 -9.89
C GLY A 11 -5.44 6.76 -10.64
N ARG A 12 -5.58 6.27 -11.86
CA ARG A 12 -6.85 6.26 -12.58
C ARG A 12 -7.71 5.09 -12.09
N PRO A 13 -9.02 5.07 -12.38
CA PRO A 13 -9.93 4.01 -11.91
C PRO A 13 -9.50 2.59 -12.32
N ASP A 14 -8.77 2.47 -13.42
CA ASP A 14 -8.24 1.24 -13.99
C ASP A 14 -6.82 0.91 -13.54
N MET A 15 -6.08 1.85 -12.95
CA MET A 15 -4.68 1.67 -12.58
C MET A 15 -4.26 2.62 -11.46
N ALA A 16 -3.71 2.06 -10.38
CA ALA A 16 -3.14 2.85 -9.28
C ALA A 16 -1.67 2.53 -9.04
N MET A 17 -0.90 3.57 -8.70
CA MET A 17 0.50 3.45 -8.27
C MET A 17 0.71 4.19 -6.96
N ALA A 18 1.63 3.68 -6.15
CA ALA A 18 2.00 4.25 -4.86
C ALA A 18 3.48 4.01 -4.57
N GLY A 19 4.11 4.92 -3.83
CA GLY A 19 5.49 4.78 -3.38
C GLY A 19 5.77 5.68 -2.18
N GLY A 20 6.86 5.41 -1.45
CA GLY A 20 7.26 6.14 -0.26
C GLY A 20 8.74 5.99 0.06
N SER A 21 9.23 6.80 1.00
CA SER A 21 10.65 6.93 1.34
C SER A 21 11.12 6.03 2.50
N GLN A 22 10.24 5.21 3.07
CA GLN A 22 10.54 4.33 4.21
C GLN A 22 10.44 2.84 3.78
N PRO A 23 11.45 2.33 3.04
CA PRO A 23 11.46 0.94 2.57
C PRO A 23 11.46 -0.09 3.72
N GLU A 24 11.94 0.28 4.90
CA GLU A 24 11.93 -0.56 6.10
C GLU A 24 10.51 -0.98 6.52
N ASN A 25 9.49 -0.21 6.17
CA ASN A 25 8.09 -0.50 6.51
C ASN A 25 7.37 -1.36 5.47
N VAL A 26 8.05 -1.79 4.40
CA VAL A 26 7.43 -2.53 3.29
C VAL A 26 6.82 -3.85 3.77
N GLY A 27 7.48 -4.59 4.66
CA GLY A 27 6.95 -5.85 5.18
C GLY A 27 5.59 -5.68 5.89
N SER A 28 5.50 -4.71 6.80
CA SER A 28 4.26 -4.41 7.50
C SER A 28 3.16 -3.89 6.56
N ALA A 29 3.54 -3.13 5.54
CA ALA A 29 2.59 -2.65 4.52
C ALA A 29 2.01 -3.81 3.68
N LEU A 30 2.82 -4.84 3.39
CA LEU A 30 2.36 -6.05 2.68
C LEU A 30 1.40 -6.88 3.55
N GLU A 31 1.72 -7.11 4.82
CA GLU A 31 0.81 -7.82 5.75
C GLU A 31 -0.54 -7.09 5.88
N ALA A 32 -0.51 -5.77 6.00
CA ALA A 32 -1.73 -4.97 6.07
C ALA A 32 -2.57 -5.06 4.79
N ALA A 33 -1.91 -5.16 3.62
CA ALA A 33 -2.59 -5.35 2.35
C ALA A 33 -3.22 -6.74 2.23
N GLU A 34 -2.51 -7.78 2.63
CA GLU A 34 -3.04 -9.15 2.67
C GLU A 34 -4.25 -9.26 3.60
N HIS A 35 -4.15 -8.68 4.80
CA HIS A 35 -5.27 -8.66 5.74
C HIS A 35 -6.49 -7.88 5.18
N TRP A 36 -6.27 -6.78 4.47
CA TRP A 36 -7.36 -6.05 3.83
C TRP A 36 -8.01 -6.87 2.72
N LEU A 37 -7.21 -7.51 1.86
CA LEU A 37 -7.68 -8.35 0.76
C LEU A 37 -8.54 -9.50 1.29
N ASN A 38 -8.07 -10.24 2.29
CA ASN A 38 -8.82 -11.35 2.89
C ASN A 38 -10.16 -10.94 3.52
N ASN A 39 -10.35 -9.67 3.86
CA ASN A 39 -11.56 -9.17 4.50
C ASN A 39 -12.52 -8.43 3.55
N ASN A 40 -12.09 -8.07 2.35
CA ASN A 40 -12.84 -7.19 1.43
C ASN A 40 -13.00 -7.75 0.01
N LEU A 41 -12.39 -8.90 -0.28
CA LEU A 41 -12.68 -9.76 -1.43
C LEU A 41 -13.58 -10.91 -0.99
#